data_AF-A0A8J3BBJ7-F1
#
_entry.id   AF-A0A8J3BBJ7-F1
#
_cell.length_a   1.000
_cell.length_b   1.000
_cell.length_c   1.000
_cell.angle_alpha   90.00
_cell.angle_beta   90.00
_cell.angle_gamma   90.00
#
_symmetry.space_group_name_H-M   'P 1'
#
loop_
_entity.id
_entity.type
_entity.pdbx_description
1 polymer ?
#
loop_
_entity_poly.entity_id
_entity_poly.type
_entity_poly.pdbx_seq_one_letter_code
_entity_poly.pdbx_strand_id
1 'polypeptide(L)' 'MDGTCYWCGHRLDGIHYVTFYEPDGRERNEPLCDECYAEWLESLKG' A
#
# COMPACT_ATOMS: atom_id res chain seq x y z
N MET A 1 13.73 10.46 2.72
CA MET A 1 12.77 10.30 1.62
C MET A 1 11.40 10.41 2.26
N ASP A 2 10.69 11.50 2.01
CA ASP A 2 9.38 11.76 2.59
C ASP A 2 8.32 11.21 1.65
N GLY A 3 8.10 9.89 1.75
CA GLY A 3 6.98 9.26 1.06
C GLY A 3 5.69 9.51 1.82
N THR A 4 4.56 9.50 1.11
CA THR A 4 3.23 9.59 1.71
C THR A 4 2.48 8.29 1.45
N CYS A 5 1.77 7.77 2.44
CA CYS A 5 0.95 6.58 2.28
C CYS A 5 -0.14 6.84 1.24
N TYR A 6 -0.22 5.98 0.24
CA TYR A 6 -1.23 6.07 -0.81
C TYR A 6 -2.66 5.99 -0.26
N TRP A 7 -2.87 5.20 0.80
CA TRP A 7 -4.19 4.96 1.36
C TRP A 7 -4.67 6.06 2.33
N CYS A 8 -3.86 6.38 3.34
CA CYS A 8 -4.25 7.32 4.40
C CYS A 8 -3.64 8.72 4.26
N GLY A 9 -2.68 8.93 3.36
CA GLY A 9 -2.00 10.22 3.18
C GLY A 9 -1.07 10.62 4.33
N HIS A 10 -0.79 9.74 5.29
CA HIS A 10 0.20 9.99 6.34
C HIS A 10 1.63 9.92 5.81
N ARG A 11 2.54 10.64 6.47
CA ARG A 11 3.99 10.55 6.18
C ARG A 11 4.49 9.14 6.50
N LEU A 12 5.29 8.59 5.60
CA LEU A 12 5.90 7.28 5.74
C LEU A 12 7.21 7.40 6.52
N ASP A 13 7.23 6.81 7.71
CA ASP A 13 8.47 6.54 8.44
C ASP A 13 9.16 5.26 7.92
N GLY A 14 8.35 4.31 7.41
CA GLY A 14 8.75 3.12 6.66
C GLY A 14 7.92 2.98 5.39
N ILE A 15 8.53 2.55 4.28
CA ILE A 15 7.87 2.43 2.98
C ILE A 15 7.69 0.95 2.62
N HIS A 16 6.44 0.50 2.54
CA HIS A 16 6.08 -0.80 2.00
C HIS A 16 5.40 -0.64 0.64
N TYR A 17 6.01 -1.17 -0.43
CA TYR A 17 5.38 -1.18 -1.75
C TYR A 17 4.47 -2.39 -1.90
N VAL A 18 3.22 -2.14 -2.30
CA VAL A 18 2.24 -3.18 -2.60
C VAL A 18 1.74 -3.04 -4.03
N THR A 19 1.40 -4.16 -4.65
CA THR A 19 0.84 -4.22 -6.00
C THR A 19 -0.68 -4.31 -5.93
N PHE A 20 -1.35 -3.30 -6.46
CA PHE A 20 -2.79 -3.28 -6.68
C PHE A 20 -3.09 -3.75 -8.10
N TYR A 21 -4.03 -4.70 -8.22
CA TYR A 21 -4.52 -5.19 -9.50
C TYR A 21 -5.82 -4.47 -9.83
N GLU A 22 -5.80 -3.65 -10.88
CA GLU A 22 -7.00 -2.99 -11.39
C GLU A 22 -7.86 -3.99 -12.18
N PRO A 23 -9.19 -3.77 -12.26
CA PRO A 23 -10.11 -4.68 -12.96
C PRO A 23 -9.82 -4.87 -14.46
N ASP A 24 -9.07 -3.96 -15.05
CA ASP A 24 -8.66 -4.00 -16.46
C ASP A 24 -7.31 -4.70 -16.68
N GLY A 25 -6.77 -5.35 -15.63
CA GLY A 25 -5.52 -6.11 -15.68
C GLY A 25 -4.27 -5.25 -15.53
N ARG A 26 -4.39 -3.96 -15.20
CA ARG A 26 -3.24 -3.12 -14.87
C ARG A 26 -2.74 -3.40 -13.45
N GLU A 27 -1.43 -3.38 -13.29
CA GLU A 27 -0.77 -3.48 -12.00
C GLU A 27 -0.23 -2.09 -11.59
N ARG A 28 -0.52 -1.68 -10.36
CA ARG A 28 -0.02 -0.43 -9.78
C ARG A 28 0.74 -0.70 -8.50
N ASN A 29 2.00 -0.26 -8.45
CA ASN A 29 2.82 -0.35 -7.24
C ASN A 29 2.71 0.96 -6.47
N GLU A 30 2.10 0.89 -5.29
CA GLU A 30 1.85 2.07 -4.46
C GLU A 30 2.44 1.87 -3.05
N PRO A 31 2.95 2.95 -2.42
CA PRO A 31 3.54 2.86 -1.08
C PRO A 31 2.47 2.94 0.02
N LEU A 32 2.60 2.09 1.03
CA LEU A 32 1.80 2.10 2.25
C LEU A 32 2.67 2.27 3.50
N CYS A 33 2.07 2.83 4.55
CA CYS A 33 2.65 2.80 5.90
C CYS A 33 2.47 1.42 6.52
N ASP A 34 3.19 1.17 7.60
CA ASP A 34 3.16 -0.10 8.34
C ASP A 34 1.74 -0.54 8.72
N GLU A 35 0.91 0.40 9.18
CA GLU A 35 -0.50 0.13 9.54
C GLU A 35 -1.34 -0.33 8.34
N CYS A 36 -1.36 0.47 7.26
CA CYS A 36 -2.13 0.14 6.07
C CYS A 36 -1.58 -1.09 5.35
N TYR A 37 -0.27 -1.33 5.43
CA TYR A 37 0.34 -2.55 4.91
C TYR A 37 -0.11 -3.78 5.69
N ALA A 38 -0.19 -3.70 7.03
CA ALA A 38 -0.70 -4.79 7.85
C ALA A 38 -2.16 -5.12 7.52
N GLU A 39 -3.03 -4.11 7.40
CA GLU A 39 -4.43 -4.30 6.98
C GLU A 39 -4.54 -4.92 5.59
N TRP A 40 -3.70 -4.46 4.66
CA TRP A 40 -3.64 -5.03 3.31
C TRP A 40 -3.24 -6.51 3.34
N LEU A 41 -2.24 -6.90 4.15
CA LEU A 41 -1.86 -8.31 4.32
C LEU A 41 -2.99 -9.16 4.90
N GLU A 42 -3.77 -8.63 5.84
CA GLU A 42 -4.95 -9.35 6.36
C GLU A 42 -6.02 -9.50 5.28
N SER A 43 -6.22 -8.49 4.42
CA SER A 43 -7.17 -8.59 3.29
C SER A 43 -6.82 -9.68 2.27
N LEU A 44 -5.54 -10.05 2.17
CA LEU A 44 -5.07 -11.12 1.29
C LEU A 44 -5.22 -12.52 1.88
N LYS A 45 -5.47 -12.64 3.19
CA LYS A 45 -5.49 -13.95 3.87
C LYS A 45 -6.74 -14.79 3.55
N GLY A 46 -7.77 -14.22 2.93
CA GLY A 46 -8.95 -14.94 2.47
C GLY A 46 -9.96 -15.25 3.57
#